data_AF-A0A8C5XZ83-F1
#
_entry.id   AF-A0A8C5XZ83-F1
#
_cell.length_a   1.000
_cell.length_b   1.000
_cell.length_c   1.000
_cell.angle_alpha   90.00
_cell.angle_beta   90.00
_cell.angle_gamma   90.00
#
_symmetry.space_group_name_H-M   'P 1'
#
loop_
_entity.id
_entity.type
_entity.pdbx_description
1 polymer ?
#
loop_
_entity_poly.entity_id
_entity_poly.type
_entity_poly.pdbx_seq_one_letter_code
_entity_poly.pdbx_strand_id
1 'polypeptide(L)' 'MAKQYDSVECPFCDEVTKYEKLAKIGQGTFGEVFKAKHRKTGQKVALKKVLMENEKEGLNFTKDQ' A
#
# COMPACT_ATOMS: atom_id res chain seq x y z
N MET A 1 -12.81 -17.50 -1.70
CA MET A 1 -13.32 -17.36 -0.32
C MET A 1 -12.38 -16.43 0.43
N ALA A 2 -12.59 -15.12 0.36
CA ALA A 2 -11.86 -14.19 1.22
C ALA A 2 -12.29 -14.47 2.66
N LYS A 3 -11.37 -14.94 3.50
CA LYS A 3 -11.69 -15.27 4.89
C LYS A 3 -12.11 -13.98 5.61
N GLN A 4 -13.27 -14.02 6.24
CA GLN A 4 -13.86 -12.93 7.02
C GLN A 4 -13.04 -12.71 8.30
N TYR A 5 -11.94 -11.97 8.16
CA TYR A 5 -11.10 -11.44 9.25
C TYR A 5 -11.51 -9.99 9.61
N ASP A 6 -12.63 -9.51 9.08
CA ASP A 6 -13.12 -8.12 9.17
C ASP A 6 -13.47 -7.65 10.59
N SER A 7 -13.29 -8.48 11.62
CA SER A 7 -13.62 -8.16 13.02
C SER A 7 -12.41 -8.18 13.97
N VAL A 8 -11.18 -8.29 13.45
CA VAL A 8 -9.99 -8.18 14.29
C VAL A 8 -9.64 -6.70 14.48
N GLU A 9 -9.88 -6.18 15.68
CA GLU A 9 -9.43 -4.85 16.07
C GLU A 9 -7.91 -4.83 16.19
N CYS A 10 -7.24 -4.07 15.33
CA CYS A 10 -5.83 -3.74 15.50
C CYS A 10 -5.70 -2.29 15.97
N PRO A 11 -5.49 -2.03 17.28
CA PRO A 11 -5.49 -0.68 17.83
C PRO A 11 -4.31 0.19 17.36
N PHE A 12 -3.29 -0.42 16.73
CA PHE A 12 -2.08 0.26 16.28
C PHE A 12 -1.98 0.40 14.75
N CYS A 13 -2.96 -0.12 13.99
CA CYS A 13 -2.97 -0.04 12.53
C CYS A 13 -4.26 0.60 12.05
N ASP A 14 -4.15 1.86 11.67
CA ASP A 14 -5.27 2.61 11.12
C ASP A 14 -5.64 2.15 9.71
N GLU A 15 -6.93 2.13 9.42
CA GLU A 15 -7.42 1.88 8.07
C GLU A 15 -7.04 3.02 7.10
N VAL A 16 -6.76 2.64 5.85
CA VAL A 16 -6.48 3.58 4.77
C VAL A 16 -7.68 4.50 4.46
N THR A 17 -8.88 4.15 4.90
CA THR A 17 -10.14 4.91 4.74
C THR A 17 -10.07 6.32 5.35
N LYS A 18 -9.18 6.53 6.34
CA LYS A 18 -8.89 7.86 6.92
C LYS A 18 -8.27 8.85 5.91
N TYR A 19 -7.80 8.36 4.76
CA TYR A 19 -7.17 9.16 3.72
C TYR A 19 -8.01 9.17 2.44
N GLU A 20 -8.00 10.32 1.76
CA GLU A 20 -8.55 10.51 0.43
C GLU A 20 -7.41 10.37 -0.59
N LYS A 21 -7.49 9.37 -1.48
CA LYS A 21 -6.53 9.22 -2.59
C LYS A 21 -6.83 10.26 -3.65
N LEU A 22 -5.83 11.05 -4.03
CA LEU A 22 -5.97 12.15 -5.00
C LEU A 22 -5.46 11.76 -6.38
N ALA A 23 -4.22 11.25 -6.47
CA ALA A 23 -3.61 10.88 -7.75
C ALA A 23 -2.54 9.80 -7.55
N LYS A 24 -2.34 8.95 -8.54
CA LYS A 24 -1.17 8.06 -8.61
C LYS A 24 0.05 8.92 -8.99
N ILE A 25 1.12 8.79 -8.22
CA ILE A 25 2.36 9.57 -8.39
C ILE A 25 3.59 8.70 -8.64
N GLY A 26 3.47 7.37 -8.54
CA GLY A 26 4.57 6.47 -8.85
C GLY A 26 4.14 5.01 -8.98
N GLN A 27 4.93 4.24 -9.71
CA GLN A 27 4.82 2.79 -9.84
C GLN A 27 6.23 2.20 -9.90
N GLY A 28 6.45 1.11 -9.19
CA GLY A 28 7.66 0.30 -9.27
C GLY A 28 7.35 -1.17 -8.99
N THR A 29 8.38 -2.01 -9.00
CA THR A 29 8.25 -3.46 -8.77
C THR A 29 7.52 -3.79 -7.47
N PHE A 30 7.82 -3.05 -6.40
CA PHE A 30 7.25 -3.28 -5.07
C PHE A 30 5.89 -2.61 -4.83
N GLY A 31 5.32 -1.95 -5.86
CA GLY A 31 3.97 -1.42 -5.80
C GLY A 31 3.77 0.01 -6.27
N GLU A 32 2.69 0.61 -5.82
CA GLU A 32 2.16 1.87 -6.33
C GLU A 32 2.19 2.95 -5.25
N VAL A 33 2.48 4.19 -5.65
CA VAL A 33 2.48 5.35 -4.75
C VAL A 33 1.38 6.32 -5.16
N PHE A 34 0.56 6.73 -4.19
CA PHE A 34 -0.52 7.69 -4.39
C PHE A 34 -0.29 8.93 -3.54
N LYS A 35 -0.49 10.11 -4.13
CA LYS A 35 -0.73 11.34 -3.36
C LYS A 35 -2.10 11.25 -2.71
N ALA A 36 -2.16 11.53 -1.43
CA ALA A 36 -3.40 11.49 -0.66
C ALA A 36 -3.49 12.66 0.33
N LYS A 37 -4.66 12.83 0.91
CA LYS A 37 -4.95 13.82 1.94
C LYS A 37 -5.61 13.15 3.13
N HIS A 38 -5.12 13.38 4.34
CA HIS A 38 -5.79 12.92 5.55
C HIS A 38 -7.13 13.67 5.69
N ARG A 39 -8.24 12.94 5.83
CA ARG A 39 -9.59 13.53 5.76
C ARG A 39 -9.87 14.56 6.85
N LYS A 40 -9.46 14.29 8.10
CA LYS A 40 -9.68 15.20 9.24
C LYS A 40 -8.69 16.38 9.28
N THR A 41 -7.39 16.11 9.26
CA THR A 41 -6.34 17.14 9.41
C THR A 41 -6.04 17.91 8.13
N GLY A 42 -6.42 17.38 6.96
CA GLY A 42 -6.08 17.95 5.68
C GLY A 42 -4.61 17.79 5.26
N GLN A 43 -3.81 17.07 6.04
CA GLN A 43 -2.39 16.84 5.77
C GLN A 43 -2.21 16.08 4.45
N LYS A 44 -1.34 16.59 3.56
CA LYS A 44 -0.95 15.89 2.33
C LYS A 44 0.07 14.80 2.67
N VAL A 45 -0.15 13.59 2.17
CA VAL A 45 0.70 12.41 2.43
C VAL A 45 0.90 11.61 1.14
N ALA A 46 1.84 10.66 1.16
CA ALA A 46 2.01 9.63 0.14
C ALA A 46 1.59 8.27 0.72
N LEU A 47 0.73 7.54 0.01
CA LEU A 47 0.34 6.17 0.34
C LEU A 47 1.05 5.20 -0.59
N LYS A 48 1.94 4.35 -0.06
CA LYS A 48 2.56 3.25 -0.83
C LYS A 48 1.75 1.98 -0.64
N LYS A 49 1.08 1.53 -1.70
CA LYS A 49 0.44 0.21 -1.74
C LYS A 49 1.53 -0.83 -2.02
N VAL A 50 1.89 -1.61 -0.99
CA VAL A 50 2.82 -2.72 -1.13
C VAL A 50 2.12 -3.84 -1.91
N LEU A 51 2.70 -4.25 -3.02
CA LEU A 51 2.27 -5.45 -3.73
C LEU A 51 2.96 -6.65 -3.08
N MET A 52 2.16 -7.62 -2.63
CA MET A 52 2.67 -8.90 -2.17
C MET A 52 2.81 -9.76 -3.44
N GLU A 53 4.03 -9.88 -3.97
CA GLU A 53 4.32 -10.91 -4.98
C GLU A 53 4.09 -12.27 -4.32
N ASN A 54 3.27 -13.11 -4.95
CA ASN A 54 3.27 -14.52 -4.60
C ASN A 54 4.70 -15.04 -4.83
N GLU A 55 5.25 -15.79 -3.89
CA GLU A 55 6.63 -16.33 -3.86
C GLU A 55 7.00 -17.26 -5.05
N LYS A 56 6.28 -17.22 -6.18
CA LYS A 56 6.51 -18.05 -7.36
C LYS A 56 7.43 -17.44 -8.41
N GLU A 57 7.63 -16.14 -8.44
CA GLU A 57 8.56 -15.51 -9.38
C GLU A 57 9.77 -15.04 -8.58
N GLY A 58 10.80 -15.89 -8.54
CA GLY A 58 12.06 -15.58 -7.89
C GLY A 58 12.59 -14.26 -8.43
N LEU A 59 12.77 -13.28 -7.53
CA LEU A 59 13.58 -12.11 -7.78
C LEU A 59 14.95 -12.59 -8.28
N ASN A 60 15.13 -12.59 -9.60
CA ASN A 60 16.42 -12.81 -10.23
C ASN A 60 17.26 -11.56 -9.97
N PHE A 61 17.82 -11.48 -8.76
CA PHE A 61 19.00 -10.67 -8.47
C PHE A 61 20.21 -11.36 -9.11
N THR A 62 20.22 -11.53 -10.43
CA THR A 62 21.47 -11.76 -11.15
C THR A 62 22.16 -10.41 -11.28
N LYS A 63 23.14 -10.25 -10.38
CA LYS A 63 24.19 -9.23 -10.38
C LYS A 63 24.84 -9.14 -11.76
N ASP A 64 25.23 -7.92 -12.11
CA ASP A 64 26.22 -7.55 -13.14
C ASP A 64 26.21 -8.33 -14.47
N GLN A 65 25.73 -7.65 -15.52
CA GLN A 65 26.39 -7.67 -16.82
C GLN A 65 26.48 -6.24 -17.36
#